data_AF-A0A0J7JUL7-F1
#
_entry.id   AF-A0A0J7JUL7-F1
#
_cell.length_a   1.000
_cell.length_b   1.000
_cell.length_c   1.000
_cell.angle_alpha   90.00
_cell.angle_beta   90.00
_cell.angle_gamma   90.00
#
_symmetry.space_group_name_H-M   'P 1'
#
loop_
_entity.id
_entity.type
_entity.pdbx_description
1 polymer ?
#
loop_
_entity_poly.entity_id
_entity_poly.type
_entity_poly.pdbx_seq_one_letter_code
_entity_poly.pdbx_strand_id
1 'polypeptide(L)'
;MSMVHASSGKLKPASEFLRSEPAIIAGIAEAVIPDSKVDWTNLVADYDRIRFLIEQTIPGFDNYNGRIRHPGGFRMPLPPTERVWPTPSGKAVFSVYKGVHENIRVEGDDVFRLIPLRSHDQYNTTIYAMDDRYRGVFGRRDVLFMNEQDMATQGLEHGDRVDIETAIDHDLSAPS
;
A
#
# COMPACT_ATOMS: atom_id res chain seq x y z
N MET A 1 4.17 -11.49 6.70
CA MET A 1 3.32 -12.43 5.94
C MET A 1 4.06 -12.82 4.68
N SER A 2 4.20 -14.11 4.37
CA SER A 2 5.01 -14.61 3.24
C SER A 2 4.31 -15.76 2.52
N MET A 3 3.00 -15.63 2.33
CA MET A 3 2.20 -16.63 1.63
C MET A 3 1.68 -16.05 0.32
N VAL A 4 1.76 -16.85 -0.73
CA VAL A 4 1.16 -16.58 -2.03
C VAL A 4 -0.06 -17.47 -2.16
N HIS A 5 -1.21 -16.87 -2.41
CA HIS A 5 -2.49 -17.57 -2.53
C HIS A 5 -3.15 -17.24 -3.87
N ALA A 6 -3.83 -18.23 -4.44
CA ALA A 6 -4.71 -17.99 -5.57
C ALA A 6 -5.87 -17.10 -5.10
N SER A 7 -6.13 -16.02 -5.82
CA SER A 7 -7.33 -15.21 -5.65
C SER A 7 -8.03 -15.09 -7.00
N SER A 8 -9.36 -15.17 -6.98
CA SER A 8 -10.19 -14.94 -8.14
C SER A 8 -11.42 -14.14 -7.73
N GLY A 9 -11.83 -13.20 -8.58
CA GLY A 9 -13.08 -12.46 -8.39
C GLY A 9 -14.27 -13.41 -8.49
N LYS A 10 -15.18 -13.36 -7.52
CA LYS A 10 -16.40 -14.18 -7.51
C LYS A 10 -17.62 -13.47 -8.09
N LEU A 11 -17.51 -12.18 -8.34
CA LEU A 11 -18.61 -11.35 -8.84
C LEU A 11 -18.67 -11.41 -10.36
N LYS A 12 -19.89 -11.40 -10.90
CA LYS A 12 -20.11 -11.20 -12.33
C LYS A 12 -19.53 -9.82 -12.72
N PRO A 13 -18.76 -9.70 -13.80
CA PRO A 13 -18.31 -8.41 -14.30
C PRO A 13 -19.51 -7.47 -14.51
N ALA A 14 -19.36 -6.20 -14.11
CA ALA A 14 -20.43 -5.21 -14.26
C ALA A 14 -20.75 -4.85 -15.72
N SER A 15 -19.86 -5.20 -16.65
CA SER A 15 -20.02 -5.01 -18.09
C SER A 15 -19.17 -6.02 -18.86
N GLU A 16 -19.61 -6.38 -20.05
CA GLU A 16 -18.86 -7.24 -20.99
C GLU A 16 -17.58 -6.56 -21.53
N PHE A 17 -17.50 -5.23 -21.45
CA PHE A 17 -16.32 -4.46 -21.87
C PHE A 17 -15.25 -4.36 -20.78
N LEU A 18 -15.55 -4.78 -19.54
CA LEU A 18 -14.55 -4.76 -18.47
C LEU A 18 -13.50 -5.84 -18.72
N ARG A 19 -12.25 -5.40 -18.76
CA ARG A 19 -11.07 -6.25 -18.95
C ARG A 19 -10.28 -6.34 -17.65
N SER A 20 -9.53 -7.42 -17.48
CA SER A 20 -8.54 -7.53 -16.41
C SER A 20 -7.41 -6.51 -16.63
N GLU A 21 -6.74 -6.11 -15.55
CA GLU A 21 -5.58 -5.21 -15.64
C GLU A 21 -4.47 -5.74 -16.56
N PRO A 22 -4.06 -7.03 -16.51
CA PRO A 22 -3.11 -7.57 -17.49
C PRO A 22 -3.59 -7.45 -18.94
N ALA A 23 -4.87 -7.67 -19.22
CA ALA A 23 -5.43 -7.55 -20.56
C ALA A 23 -5.47 -6.09 -21.06
N ILE A 24 -5.68 -5.12 -20.15
CA ILE A 24 -5.58 -3.69 -20.46
C ILE A 24 -4.14 -3.33 -20.81
N ILE A 25 -3.18 -3.75 -19.98
CA ILE A 25 -1.75 -3.49 -20.20
C ILE A 25 -1.30 -4.11 -21.53
N ALA A 26 -1.65 -5.37 -21.80
CA ALA A 26 -1.34 -6.03 -23.06
C ALA A 26 -1.95 -5.28 -24.25
N GLY A 27 -3.22 -4.86 -24.17
CA GLY A 27 -3.86 -4.09 -25.25
C GLY A 27 -3.20 -2.74 -25.52
N ILE A 28 -2.74 -2.04 -24.47
CA ILE A 28 -1.97 -0.80 -24.62
C ILE A 28 -0.61 -1.09 -25.26
N ALA A 29 0.07 -2.14 -24.83
CA ALA A 29 1.37 -2.52 -25.37
C ALA A 29 1.28 -2.85 -26.87
N GLU A 30 0.31 -3.66 -27.28
CA GLU A 30 0.05 -3.97 -28.70
C GLU A 30 -0.20 -2.70 -29.53
N ALA A 31 -0.90 -1.71 -28.96
CA ALA A 31 -1.21 -0.47 -29.66
C ALA A 31 -0.04 0.52 -29.76
N VAL A 32 0.86 0.54 -28.77
CA VAL A 32 1.89 1.59 -28.62
C VAL A 32 3.29 1.09 -28.97
N ILE A 33 3.56 -0.20 -28.78
CA ILE A 33 4.86 -0.84 -29.04
C ILE A 33 4.71 -2.11 -29.89
N PRO A 34 4.22 -2.01 -31.14
CA PRO A 34 3.91 -3.16 -31.99
C PRO A 34 5.14 -4.05 -32.30
N ASP A 35 6.36 -3.49 -32.25
CA ASP A 35 7.61 -4.23 -32.45
C ASP A 35 8.18 -4.84 -31.16
N SER A 36 7.35 -5.02 -30.13
CA SER A 36 7.78 -5.63 -28.87
C SER A 36 8.26 -7.06 -29.08
N LYS A 37 9.32 -7.45 -28.37
CA LYS A 37 9.78 -8.85 -28.32
C LYS A 37 8.91 -9.74 -27.42
N VAL A 38 8.03 -9.12 -26.65
CA VAL A 38 7.10 -9.82 -25.74
C VAL A 38 5.80 -10.03 -26.49
N ASP A 39 5.34 -11.28 -26.55
CA ASP A 39 4.03 -11.63 -27.10
C ASP A 39 2.95 -11.37 -26.06
N TRP A 40 2.50 -10.11 -25.97
CA TRP A 40 1.57 -9.65 -24.94
C TRP A 40 0.22 -10.34 -25.02
N THR A 41 -0.30 -10.50 -26.24
CA THR A 41 -1.56 -11.20 -26.50
C THR A 41 -1.50 -12.65 -26.01
N ASN A 42 -0.37 -13.35 -26.24
CA ASN A 42 -0.19 -14.71 -25.75
C ASN A 42 -0.14 -14.79 -24.22
N LEU A 43 0.49 -13.83 -23.54
CA LEU A 43 0.56 -13.82 -22.08
C LEU A 43 -0.80 -13.68 -21.41
N VAL A 44 -1.72 -12.91 -21.99
CA VAL A 44 -3.05 -12.69 -21.40
C VAL A 44 -4.10 -13.72 -21.84
N ALA A 45 -3.82 -14.50 -22.89
CA ALA A 45 -4.66 -15.64 -23.28
C ALA A 45 -4.61 -16.79 -22.26
N ASP A 46 -3.51 -16.91 -21.51
CA ASP A 46 -3.37 -17.88 -20.42
C ASP A 46 -2.39 -17.36 -19.35
N TYR A 47 -2.92 -17.00 -18.18
CA TYR A 47 -2.11 -16.43 -17.10
C TYR A 47 -1.13 -17.40 -16.45
N ASP A 48 -1.21 -18.71 -16.77
CA ASP A 48 -0.13 -19.64 -16.41
C ASP A 48 1.20 -19.21 -17.05
N ARG A 49 1.16 -18.56 -18.22
CA ARG A 49 2.35 -18.10 -18.94
C ARG A 49 3.02 -16.93 -18.24
N ILE A 50 2.22 -16.00 -17.68
CA ILE A 50 2.74 -14.92 -16.83
C ILE A 50 3.41 -15.51 -15.58
N ARG A 51 2.76 -16.47 -14.93
CA ARG A 51 3.34 -17.15 -13.75
C ARG A 51 4.60 -17.93 -14.07
N PHE A 52 4.68 -18.53 -15.26
CA PHE A 52 5.89 -19.17 -15.76
C PHE A 52 7.03 -18.16 -15.92
N LEU A 53 6.79 -16.98 -16.50
CA LEU A 53 7.82 -15.93 -16.59
C LEU A 53 8.24 -15.41 -15.20
N ILE A 54 7.32 -15.29 -14.26
CA ILE A 54 7.64 -14.94 -12.86
C ILE A 54 8.57 -16.00 -12.25
N GLU A 55 8.27 -17.28 -12.44
CA GLU A 55 9.10 -18.40 -11.97
C GLU A 55 10.53 -18.33 -12.54
N GLN A 56 10.71 -17.95 -13.80
CA GLN A 56 12.04 -17.82 -14.42
C GLN A 56 12.85 -16.64 -13.91
N THR A 57 12.23 -15.66 -13.25
CA THR A 57 12.85 -14.36 -12.95
C THR A 57 12.96 -14.06 -11.46
N ILE A 58 12.08 -14.62 -10.63
CA ILE A 58 11.99 -14.30 -9.21
C ILE A 58 12.27 -15.54 -8.36
N PRO A 59 13.39 -15.60 -7.62
CA PRO A 59 13.70 -16.71 -6.72
C PRO A 59 12.57 -16.99 -5.72
N GLY A 60 12.29 -18.28 -5.47
CA GLY A 60 11.25 -18.72 -4.54
C GLY A 60 9.88 -18.99 -5.19
N PHE A 61 9.70 -18.60 -6.46
CA PHE A 61 8.52 -18.93 -7.27
C PHE A 61 8.66 -20.24 -8.05
N ASP A 62 9.63 -21.10 -7.73
CA ASP A 62 9.86 -22.39 -8.38
C ASP A 62 8.57 -23.22 -8.45
N ASN A 63 8.27 -23.81 -9.61
CA ASN A 63 7.02 -24.53 -9.88
C ASN A 63 5.76 -23.74 -9.50
N TYR A 64 5.66 -22.47 -9.92
CA TYR A 64 4.60 -21.56 -9.51
C TYR A 64 3.22 -22.15 -9.83
N ASN A 65 2.99 -22.50 -11.10
CA ASN A 65 1.68 -22.99 -11.54
C ASN A 65 1.24 -24.27 -10.82
N GLY A 66 2.17 -25.16 -10.48
CA GLY A 66 1.86 -26.33 -9.65
C GLY A 66 1.48 -25.92 -8.24
N ARG A 67 2.33 -25.12 -7.59
CA ARG A 67 2.20 -24.78 -6.17
C ARG A 67 1.00 -23.91 -5.85
N ILE A 68 0.64 -22.97 -6.73
CA ILE A 68 -0.48 -22.04 -6.49
C ILE A 68 -1.83 -22.74 -6.49
N ARG A 69 -1.92 -23.92 -7.10
CA ARG A 69 -3.15 -24.74 -7.16
C ARG A 69 -3.40 -25.53 -5.88
N HIS A 70 -2.38 -25.74 -5.04
CA HIS A 70 -2.58 -26.37 -3.75
C HIS A 70 -3.41 -25.44 -2.84
N PRO A 71 -4.44 -25.96 -2.14
CA PRO A 71 -5.19 -25.17 -1.18
C PRO A 71 -4.25 -24.51 -0.16
N GLY A 72 -4.40 -23.21 0.07
CA GLY A 72 -3.48 -22.43 0.91
C GLY A 72 -2.21 -21.96 0.18
N GLY A 73 -2.04 -22.29 -1.11
CA GLY A 73 -0.95 -21.81 -1.95
C GLY A 73 0.42 -22.22 -1.44
N PHE A 74 1.41 -21.32 -1.50
CA PHE A 74 2.77 -21.62 -1.06
C PHE A 74 3.43 -20.47 -0.32
N ARG A 75 4.39 -20.82 0.54
CA ARG A 75 5.18 -19.87 1.30
C ARG A 75 6.39 -19.40 0.49
N MET A 76 6.63 -18.09 0.43
CA MET A 76 7.88 -17.53 -0.08
C MET A 76 8.99 -17.70 0.97
N PRO A 77 10.24 -17.94 0.55
CA PRO A 77 11.38 -18.06 1.46
C PRO A 77 11.48 -16.85 2.40
N LEU A 78 11.71 -17.10 3.68
CA LEU A 78 11.98 -16.07 4.69
C LEU A 78 13.32 -16.39 5.38
N PRO A 79 14.45 -16.10 4.71
CA PRO A 79 15.79 -16.50 5.18
C PRO A 79 16.07 -16.13 6.64
N PRO A 80 15.67 -14.95 7.17
CA PRO A 80 15.91 -14.61 8.57
C PRO A 80 15.24 -15.56 9.58
N THR A 81 14.12 -16.20 9.22
CA THR A 81 13.45 -17.18 10.11
C THR A 81 14.25 -18.48 10.28
N GLU A 82 15.22 -18.70 9.39
CA GLU A 82 16.13 -19.85 9.38
C GLU A 82 17.57 -19.42 9.72
N ARG A 83 17.77 -18.19 10.22
CA ARG A 83 19.08 -17.60 10.50
C ARG A 83 20.00 -17.55 9.27
N VAL A 84 19.41 -17.29 8.11
CA VAL A 84 20.13 -17.01 6.87
C VAL A 84 20.01 -15.53 6.56
N TRP A 85 21.15 -14.85 6.42
CA TRP A 85 21.21 -13.42 6.07
C TRP A 85 21.88 -13.24 4.71
N PRO A 86 21.16 -12.74 3.68
CA PRO A 86 21.73 -12.45 2.38
C PRO A 86 22.55 -11.15 2.40
N THR A 87 23.49 -11.06 3.34
CA THR A 87 24.43 -9.94 3.50
C THR A 87 25.84 -10.43 3.16
N PRO A 88 26.78 -9.56 2.76
CA PRO A 88 28.15 -9.99 2.45
C PRO A 88 28.86 -10.71 3.59
N SER A 89 28.50 -10.43 4.85
CA SER A 89 29.06 -11.06 6.04
C SER A 89 28.33 -12.35 6.46
N GLY A 90 27.18 -12.66 5.84
CA GLY A 90 26.32 -13.77 6.24
C GLY A 90 25.64 -13.60 7.60
N LYS A 91 25.66 -12.39 8.17
CA LYS A 91 25.12 -12.08 9.51
C LYS A 91 24.10 -10.93 9.46
N ALA A 92 23.30 -10.82 10.51
CA ALA A 92 22.50 -9.62 10.77
C ALA A 92 23.41 -8.39 10.88
N VAL A 93 23.03 -7.31 10.20
CA VAL A 93 23.76 -6.04 10.24
C VAL A 93 22.97 -5.07 11.12
N PHE A 94 23.58 -4.67 12.24
CA PHE A 94 22.99 -3.70 13.15
C PHE A 94 23.53 -2.31 12.82
N SER A 95 22.63 -1.34 12.74
CA SER A 95 22.96 0.08 12.58
C SER A 95 22.52 0.83 13.82
N VAL A 96 23.41 1.67 14.36
CA VAL A 96 23.08 2.53 15.49
C VAL A 96 22.45 3.79 14.97
N TYR A 97 21.23 4.09 15.43
CA TYR A 97 20.54 5.33 15.13
C TYR A 97 20.83 6.37 16.21
N LYS A 98 21.13 7.62 15.82
CA LYS A 98 21.60 8.67 16.76
C LYS A 98 20.54 9.19 17.72
N GLY A 99 19.25 8.97 17.42
CA GLY A 99 18.15 9.32 18.33
C GLY A 99 16.83 9.44 17.58
N VAL A 100 15.71 9.30 18.27
CA VAL A 100 14.35 9.22 17.69
C VAL A 100 13.71 10.57 17.33
N HIS A 101 14.50 11.66 17.31
CA HIS A 101 14.02 13.00 17.00
C HIS A 101 14.11 13.26 15.49
N GLU A 102 13.27 12.56 14.73
CA GLU A 102 13.21 12.64 13.27
C GLU A 102 12.44 13.87 12.75
N ASN A 103 11.57 14.44 13.59
CA ASN A 103 10.67 15.51 13.16
C ASN A 103 11.30 16.90 13.36
N ILE A 104 11.12 17.76 12.37
CA ILE A 104 11.37 19.20 12.49
C ILE A 104 10.55 19.71 13.67
N ARG A 105 11.22 20.43 14.59
CA ARG A 105 10.54 21.17 15.65
C ARG A 105 10.23 22.55 15.10
N VAL A 106 8.96 22.85 15.01
CA VAL A 106 8.46 24.20 14.72
C VAL A 106 7.91 24.75 16.02
N GLU A 107 8.27 25.98 16.35
CA GLU A 107 7.77 26.69 17.52
C GLU A 107 6.48 27.42 17.17
N GLY A 108 5.54 27.48 18.12
CA GLY A 108 4.25 28.14 17.95
C GLY A 108 3.18 27.48 18.82
N ASP A 109 2.40 28.28 19.53
CA ASP A 109 1.32 27.79 20.41
C ASP A 109 0.10 27.28 19.61
N ASP A 110 0.08 27.53 18.30
CA ASP A 110 -0.91 27.12 17.30
C ASP A 110 -0.41 25.99 16.38
N VAL A 111 0.80 25.46 16.63
CA VAL A 111 1.40 24.41 15.80
C VAL A 111 1.21 23.04 16.44
N PHE A 112 0.42 22.20 15.77
CA PHE A 112 0.12 20.84 16.22
C PHE A 112 0.79 19.78 15.35
N ARG A 113 1.05 18.61 15.94
CA ARG A 113 1.45 17.42 15.18
C ARG A 113 0.21 16.71 14.64
N LEU A 114 0.04 16.73 13.32
CA LEU A 114 -1.00 15.96 12.66
C LEU A 114 -0.64 14.46 12.62
N ILE A 115 -1.57 13.62 13.09
CA ILE A 115 -1.45 12.16 13.02
C ILE A 115 -2.62 11.62 12.19
N PRO A 116 -2.39 11.14 10.96
CA PRO A 116 -3.45 10.54 10.17
C PRO A 116 -3.84 9.18 10.76
N LEU A 117 -5.14 8.94 10.86
CA LEU A 117 -5.70 7.69 11.36
C LEU A 117 -6.57 7.03 10.29
N ARG A 118 -6.51 5.70 10.21
CA ARG A 118 -7.42 4.93 9.35
C ARG A 118 -8.75 4.74 10.07
N SER A 119 -9.84 5.03 9.37
CA SER A 119 -11.21 4.70 9.82
C SER A 119 -11.53 3.23 9.55
N HIS A 120 -12.44 2.67 10.35
CA HIS A 120 -12.85 1.26 10.29
C HIS A 120 -13.30 0.82 8.89
N ASP A 121 -14.23 1.56 8.27
CA ASP A 121 -14.85 1.20 6.99
C ASP A 121 -14.11 1.80 5.77
N GLN A 122 -12.77 1.83 5.85
CA GLN A 122 -11.89 2.32 4.78
C GLN A 122 -10.66 1.44 4.65
N TYR A 123 -10.30 1.12 3.41
CA TYR A 123 -9.03 0.48 3.10
C TYR A 123 -8.21 1.39 2.19
N ASN A 124 -7.16 1.98 2.76
CA ASN A 124 -6.33 3.01 2.10
C ASN A 124 -7.20 4.13 1.55
N THR A 125 -7.35 4.28 0.23
CA THR A 125 -8.16 5.32 -0.41
C THR A 125 -9.59 4.86 -0.73
N THR A 126 -9.87 3.55 -0.65
CA THR A 126 -11.20 3.00 -0.91
C THR A 126 -12.09 3.17 0.31
N ILE A 127 -13.17 3.90 0.14
CA ILE A 127 -14.19 4.15 1.17
C ILE A 127 -15.34 3.16 0.97
N TYR A 128 -15.65 2.38 2.01
CA TYR A 128 -16.76 1.42 1.98
C TYR A 128 -18.03 1.95 2.62
N ALA A 129 -17.91 2.83 3.62
CA ALA A 129 -19.04 3.52 4.25
C ALA A 129 -18.59 4.88 4.77
N MET A 130 -19.51 5.77 5.16
CA MET A 130 -19.16 7.08 5.74
C MET A 130 -18.99 7.06 7.26
N ASP A 131 -19.10 5.90 7.89
CA ASP A 131 -19.06 5.76 9.34
C ASP A 131 -17.68 5.30 9.83
N ASP A 132 -17.34 5.69 11.06
CA ASP A 132 -16.28 5.12 11.86
C ASP A 132 -16.83 4.64 13.20
N ARG A 133 -17.28 3.39 13.21
CA ARG A 133 -17.94 2.74 14.36
C ARG A 133 -17.07 2.71 15.61
N TYR A 134 -15.74 2.71 15.48
CA TYR A 134 -14.84 2.70 16.64
C TYR A 134 -14.68 4.07 17.30
N ARG A 135 -15.01 5.14 16.58
CA ARG A 135 -14.84 6.52 17.05
C ARG A 135 -16.16 7.29 17.17
N GLY A 136 -17.29 6.61 16.95
CA GLY A 136 -18.62 7.21 17.04
C GLY A 136 -18.88 8.27 15.97
N VAL A 137 -18.20 8.22 14.83
CA VAL A 137 -18.41 9.13 13.70
C VAL A 137 -19.40 8.49 12.72
N PHE A 138 -20.42 9.24 12.30
CA PHE A 138 -21.45 8.75 11.40
C PHE A 138 -21.72 9.76 10.28
N GLY A 139 -21.87 9.26 9.05
CA GLY A 139 -22.26 10.06 7.89
C GLY A 139 -21.20 11.04 7.35
N ARG A 140 -20.01 11.13 7.96
CA ARG A 140 -18.92 12.01 7.50
C ARG A 140 -17.53 11.47 7.82
N ARG A 141 -16.50 11.99 7.15
CA ARG A 141 -15.10 11.54 7.31
C ARG A 141 -14.07 12.67 7.41
N ASP A 142 -14.45 13.87 7.03
CA ASP A 142 -13.73 15.12 7.22
C ASP A 142 -13.83 15.58 8.68
N VAL A 143 -13.23 14.80 9.58
CA VAL A 143 -13.26 15.01 11.03
C VAL A 143 -11.84 15.13 11.57
N LEU A 144 -11.59 16.20 12.32
CA LEU A 144 -10.39 16.36 13.12
C LEU A 144 -10.73 16.00 14.57
N PHE A 145 -9.97 15.06 15.15
CA PHE A 145 -9.99 14.83 16.59
C PHE A 145 -8.95 15.73 17.23
N MET A 146 -9.37 16.56 18.18
CA MET A 146 -8.50 17.48 18.90
C MET A 146 -8.74 17.31 20.41
N ASN A 147 -7.71 17.57 21.22
CA ASN A 147 -7.87 17.60 22.66
C ASN A 147 -8.78 18.78 23.05
N GLU A 148 -9.66 18.58 24.04
CA GLU A 148 -10.60 19.60 24.49
C GLU A 148 -9.93 20.88 25.03
N GLN A 149 -8.78 20.75 25.70
CA GLN A 149 -8.01 21.90 26.21
C GLN A 149 -7.35 22.68 25.08
N ASP A 150 -6.84 21.98 24.07
CA ASP A 150 -6.26 22.62 22.89
C ASP A 150 -7.35 23.36 22.10
N MET A 151 -8.55 22.75 21.95
CA MET A 151 -9.71 23.42 21.33
C MET A 151 -10.06 24.71 22.09
N ALA A 152 -10.18 24.64 23.42
CA ALA A 152 -10.48 25.81 24.24
C ALA A 152 -9.40 26.91 24.12
N THR A 153 -8.12 26.52 24.05
CA THR A 153 -7.00 27.44 23.86
C THR A 153 -7.06 28.15 22.51
N GLN A 154 -7.48 27.41 21.47
CA GLN A 154 -7.66 27.93 20.11
C GLN A 154 -9.02 28.62 19.89
N GLY A 155 -9.90 28.67 20.91
CA GLY A 155 -11.24 29.24 20.80
C GLY A 155 -12.18 28.45 19.87
N LEU A 156 -11.96 27.14 19.73
CA LEU A 156 -12.74 26.25 18.88
C LEU A 156 -13.81 25.49 19.68
N GLU A 157 -14.96 25.28 19.06
CA GLU A 157 -16.07 24.47 19.58
C GLU A 157 -16.30 23.21 18.75
N HIS A 158 -17.03 22.25 19.33
CA HIS A 158 -17.38 21.02 18.62
C HIS A 158 -18.26 21.33 17.41
N GLY A 159 -17.83 20.88 16.22
CA GLY A 159 -18.56 21.06 14.98
C GLY A 159 -18.08 22.23 14.12
N ASP A 160 -17.14 23.03 14.63
CA ASP A 160 -16.50 24.08 13.85
C ASP A 160 -15.82 23.54 12.60
N ARG A 161 -15.84 24.35 11.55
CA ARG A 161 -15.08 24.10 10.33
C ARG A 161 -13.73 24.78 10.48
N VAL A 162 -12.67 24.01 10.28
CA VAL A 162 -11.29 24.48 10.37
C VAL A 162 -10.58 24.24 9.05
N ASP A 163 -9.63 25.12 8.75
CA ASP A 163 -8.63 24.90 7.71
C ASP A 163 -7.34 24.41 8.38
N ILE A 164 -6.62 23.52 7.71
CA ILE A 164 -5.36 22.95 8.22
C ILE A 164 -4.26 23.32 7.23
N GLU A 165 -3.24 24.01 7.74
CA GLU A 165 -2.04 24.37 6.98
C GLU A 165 -0.82 23.66 7.57
N THR A 166 0.20 23.43 6.73
CA THR A 166 1.49 22.91 7.23
C THR A 166 2.34 24.07 7.72
N ALA A 167 2.89 23.94 8.94
CA ALA A 167 3.85 24.91 9.49
C ALA A 167 5.29 24.70 8.96
N ILE A 168 5.48 23.77 8.03
CA ILE A 168 6.78 23.45 7.41
C ILE A 168 6.76 23.93 5.96
N ASP A 169 7.71 24.80 5.61
CA ASP A 169 7.94 25.21 4.22
C ASP A 169 8.38 24.02 3.37
N HIS A 170 7.84 23.93 2.15
CA HIS A 170 8.23 22.94 1.14
C HIS A 170 9.61 23.24 0.55
N ASP A 171 10.66 23.33 1.36
CA ASP A 171 12.02 23.33 0.82
C ASP A 171 12.49 21.88 0.63
N LEU A 172 12.36 21.39 -0.61
CA LEU A 172 12.75 20.03 -1.05
C LEU A 172 14.27 19.76 -1.02
N SER A 173 15.06 20.66 -0.42
CA SER A 173 16.52 20.63 -0.48
C SER A 173 17.23 20.00 0.72
N ALA A 174 16.51 19.57 1.77
CA ALA A 174 17.14 18.90 2.91
C ALA A 174 17.44 17.41 2.58
N PRO A 175 18.72 16.98 2.55
CA PRO A 175 19.04 15.56 2.42
C PRO A 175 18.70 14.83 3.72
N SER A 176 18.02 13.69 3.56
CA SER A 176 17.81 12.67 4.60
C SER A 176 19.12 12.10 5.15
#